data_AF-A0A2S8P3E5-F1
#
_entry.id   AF-A0A2S8P3E5-F1
#
_cell.length_a   1.000
_cell.length_b   1.000
_cell.length_c   1.000
_cell.angle_alpha   90.00
_cell.angle_beta   90.00
_cell.angle_gamma   90.00
#
_symmetry.space_group_name_H-M   'P 1'
#
loop_
_entity.id
_entity.type
_entity.pdbx_description
1 polymer ?
#
loop_
_entity_poly.entity_id
_entity_poly.type
_entity_poly.pdbx_seq_one_letter_code
_entity_poly.pdbx_strand_id
1 'polypeptide(L)'
;MNEATMSSLIDMIQDMRTKEKKVEDALEMTWSVYDHYMSELEHIILDSVGMPRDNTVEMTELYGDPEGYGHEDTFCRDIAGDWFFDYSEGELSKEQLIKNVVNWKEFYNNYKG
;
A
#
# COMPACT_ATOMS: atom_id res chain seq x y z
N MET A 1 -5.93 -12.87 -7.21
CA MET A 1 -5.64 -13.70 -6.00
C MET A 1 -6.94 -14.05 -5.32
N ASN A 2 -7.06 -15.20 -4.62
CA ASN A 2 -8.26 -15.46 -3.80
C ASN A 2 -8.17 -14.77 -2.43
N GLU A 3 -9.31 -14.52 -1.80
CA GLU A 3 -9.40 -13.77 -0.54
C GLU A 3 -8.61 -14.42 0.60
N ALA A 4 -8.61 -15.75 0.71
CA ALA A 4 -7.86 -16.46 1.74
C ALA A 4 -6.34 -16.24 1.64
N THR A 5 -5.80 -16.22 0.41
CA THR A 5 -4.39 -15.94 0.17
C THR A 5 -4.06 -14.49 0.52
N MET A 6 -4.90 -13.55 0.10
CA MET A 6 -4.72 -12.12 0.42
C MET A 6 -4.75 -11.88 1.93
N SER A 7 -5.73 -12.44 2.62
CA SER A 7 -5.86 -12.38 4.07
C SER A 7 -4.61 -12.92 4.78
N SER A 8 -4.05 -14.04 4.27
CA SER A 8 -2.82 -14.62 4.81
C SER A 8 -1.60 -13.72 4.61
N LEU A 9 -1.50 -13.04 3.45
CA LEU A 9 -0.40 -12.09 3.20
C LEU A 9 -0.52 -10.84 4.08
N ILE A 10 -1.74 -10.34 4.30
CA ILE A 10 -2.00 -9.25 5.25
C ILE A 10 -1.60 -9.66 6.67
N ASP A 11 -1.95 -10.88 7.09
CA ASP A 11 -1.54 -11.40 8.40
C ASP A 11 0.00 -11.51 8.53
N MET A 12 0.71 -11.85 7.44
CA MET A 12 2.17 -11.85 7.42
C MET A 12 2.77 -10.45 7.54
N ILE A 13 2.20 -9.45 6.87
CA ILE A 13 2.59 -8.04 7.01
C ILE A 13 2.43 -7.60 8.46
N GLN A 14 1.26 -7.88 9.06
CA GLN A 14 0.98 -7.51 10.46
C GLN A 14 1.94 -8.19 11.45
N ASP A 15 2.26 -9.46 11.24
CA ASP A 15 3.19 -10.21 12.08
C ASP A 15 4.62 -9.65 11.97
N MET A 16 5.07 -9.28 10.77
CA MET A 16 6.36 -8.60 10.56
C MET A 16 6.40 -7.24 11.26
N ARG A 17 5.39 -6.39 11.09
CA ARG A 17 5.28 -5.09 11.76
C ARG A 17 5.27 -5.23 13.28
N THR A 18 4.54 -6.21 13.80
CA THR A 18 4.49 -6.50 15.25
C THR A 18 5.86 -6.92 15.79
N LYS A 19 6.61 -7.74 15.03
CA LYS A 19 7.97 -8.16 15.41
C LYS A 19 8.95 -7.00 15.33
N GLU A 20 8.84 -6.17 14.30
CA GLU A 20 9.62 -4.95 14.15
C GLU A 20 9.43 -4.04 15.36
N LYS A 21 8.18 -3.72 15.68
CA LYS A 21 7.82 -2.86 16.81
C LYS A 21 8.38 -3.36 18.15
N LYS A 22 8.33 -4.67 18.40
CA LYS A 22 8.91 -5.28 19.61
C LYS A 22 10.41 -5.07 19.72
N VAL A 23 11.13 -5.08 18.60
CA VAL A 23 12.57 -4.83 18.57
C VAL A 23 12.85 -3.34 18.77
N GLU A 24 12.09 -2.47 18.10
CA GLU A 24 12.19 -1.02 18.30
C GLU A 24 11.98 -0.63 19.76
N ASP A 25 10.93 -1.16 20.39
CA ASP A 25 10.62 -0.91 21.79
C ASP A 25 11.71 -1.45 22.73
N ALA A 26 12.33 -2.59 22.41
CA ALA A 26 13.40 -3.18 23.21
C ALA A 26 14.75 -2.46 23.06
N LEU A 27 15.01 -1.84 21.90
CA LEU A 27 16.25 -1.13 21.59
C LEU A 27 16.13 0.39 21.75
N GLU A 28 14.93 0.91 21.97
CA GLU A 28 14.61 2.34 22.01
C GLU A 28 15.10 3.09 20.76
N MET A 29 15.01 2.45 19.60
CA MET A 29 15.43 3.01 18.31
C MET A 29 14.54 2.53 17.17
N THR A 30 14.51 3.29 16.07
CA THR A 30 13.83 2.88 14.84
C THR A 30 14.58 1.72 14.18
N TRP A 31 13.85 0.72 13.72
CA TRP A 31 14.39 -0.48 13.08
C TRP A 31 13.50 -0.88 11.91
N SER A 32 14.04 -0.92 10.69
CA SER A 32 13.27 -1.06 9.44
C SER A 32 13.68 -2.29 8.62
N VAL A 33 13.95 -3.42 9.27
CA VAL A 33 14.44 -4.61 8.57
C VAL A 33 13.37 -5.27 7.70
N TYR A 34 12.10 -5.17 8.08
CA TYR A 34 11.02 -5.80 7.33
C TYR A 34 10.37 -4.89 6.30
N ASP A 35 10.63 -3.58 6.32
CA ASP A 35 9.97 -2.60 5.44
C ASP A 35 10.01 -2.99 3.97
N HIS A 36 11.16 -3.45 3.47
CA HIS A 36 11.28 -3.91 2.10
C HIS A 36 10.36 -5.12 1.81
N TYR A 37 10.31 -6.10 2.70
CA TYR A 37 9.49 -7.30 2.51
C TYR A 37 7.99 -7.00 2.65
N MET A 38 7.60 -6.13 3.58
CA MET A 38 6.22 -5.68 3.73
C MET A 38 5.76 -4.95 2.46
N SER A 39 6.57 -4.01 1.96
CA SER A 39 6.29 -3.29 0.72
C SER A 39 6.16 -4.22 -0.49
N GLU A 40 7.02 -5.23 -0.61
CA GLU A 40 6.89 -6.23 -1.69
C GLU A 40 5.61 -7.06 -1.58
N LEU A 41 5.18 -7.44 -0.37
CA LEU A 41 3.91 -8.15 -0.17
C LEU A 41 2.70 -7.26 -0.49
N GLU A 42 2.71 -6.00 -0.08
CA GLU A 42 1.69 -5.02 -0.46
C GLU A 42 1.60 -4.90 -1.97
N HIS A 43 2.73 -4.77 -2.66
CA HIS A 43 2.79 -4.74 -4.11
C HIS A 43 2.24 -6.01 -4.77
N ILE A 44 2.56 -7.20 -4.26
CA ILE A 44 2.00 -8.47 -4.74
C ILE A 44 0.47 -8.49 -4.58
N ILE A 45 -0.04 -8.01 -3.45
CA ILE A 45 -1.49 -7.91 -3.20
C ILE A 45 -2.14 -6.98 -4.24
N LEU A 46 -1.60 -5.78 -4.43
CA LEU A 46 -2.14 -4.76 -5.32
C LEU A 46 -2.07 -5.18 -6.81
N ASP A 47 -0.98 -5.79 -7.23
CA ASP A 47 -0.84 -6.34 -8.58
C ASP A 47 -1.89 -7.43 -8.85
N SER A 48 -2.19 -8.24 -7.83
CA SER A 48 -3.12 -9.36 -7.97
C SER A 48 -4.59 -8.96 -8.16
N VAL A 49 -4.93 -7.71 -7.84
CA VAL A 49 -6.23 -7.08 -8.09
C VAL A 49 -6.20 -6.12 -9.29
N GLY A 50 -5.08 -6.11 -10.03
CA GLY A 50 -4.91 -5.33 -11.25
C GLY A 50 -4.80 -3.83 -11.01
N MET A 51 -4.38 -3.39 -9.82
CA MET A 51 -4.04 -2.00 -9.58
C MET A 51 -2.76 -1.66 -10.37
N PRO A 52 -2.73 -0.61 -11.22
CA PRO A 52 -1.53 -0.22 -11.94
C PRO A 52 -0.37 0.12 -10.99
N ARG A 53 0.88 -0.09 -11.42
CA ARG A 53 2.07 0.35 -10.67
C ARG A 53 2.10 1.87 -10.64
N ASP A 54 2.71 2.42 -9.59
CA ASP A 54 2.97 3.86 -9.52
C ASP A 54 3.89 4.25 -10.67
N ASN A 55 3.51 5.29 -11.43
CA ASN A 55 4.32 5.83 -12.52
C ASN A 55 4.58 7.33 -12.38
N THR A 56 4.38 7.89 -11.19
CA THR A 56 4.41 9.34 -10.96
C THR A 56 5.79 9.93 -11.29
N VAL A 57 6.86 9.18 -11.00
CA VAL A 57 8.24 9.59 -11.31
C VAL A 57 8.47 9.61 -12.82
N GLU A 58 8.09 8.54 -13.53
CA GLU A 58 8.25 8.45 -14.98
C GLU A 58 7.48 9.58 -15.70
N MET A 59 6.28 9.89 -15.22
CA MET A 59 5.45 10.96 -15.80
C MET A 59 6.04 12.35 -15.51
N THR A 60 6.61 12.54 -14.33
CA THR A 60 7.30 13.80 -13.98
C THR A 60 8.59 13.98 -14.79
N GLU A 61 9.34 12.91 -15.05
CA GLU A 61 10.53 12.95 -15.91
C GLU A 61 10.17 13.26 -17.38
N LEU A 62 9.02 12.77 -17.86
CA LEU A 62 8.56 12.98 -19.23
C LEU A 62 7.96 14.36 -19.48
N TYR A 63 7.16 14.88 -18.55
CA TYR A 63 6.35 16.09 -18.76
C TYR A 63 6.77 17.29 -17.89
N GLY A 64 7.64 17.09 -16.90
CA GLY A 64 8.04 18.11 -15.93
C GLY A 64 7.09 18.21 -14.73
N ASP A 65 7.48 19.00 -13.73
CA ASP A 65 6.66 19.33 -12.56
C ASP A 65 6.09 20.75 -12.76
N PRO A 66 4.75 20.96 -12.68
CA PRO A 66 3.71 20.04 -12.17
C PRO A 66 2.94 19.22 -13.21
N GLU A 67 3.25 19.36 -14.51
CA GLU A 67 2.46 18.75 -15.58
C GLU A 67 2.42 17.22 -15.52
N GLY A 68 3.52 16.57 -15.16
CA GLY A 68 3.61 15.12 -15.01
C GLY A 68 2.77 14.58 -13.86
N TYR A 69 2.66 15.30 -12.74
CA TYR A 69 1.77 14.93 -11.63
C TYR A 69 0.30 14.95 -12.05
N GLY A 70 -0.09 15.94 -12.85
CA GLY A 70 -1.48 16.13 -13.31
C GLY A 70 -1.83 15.40 -14.60
N HIS A 71 -0.89 14.67 -15.21
CA HIS A 71 -1.12 14.04 -16.51
C HIS A 71 -2.17 12.93 -16.42
N GLU A 72 -2.97 12.76 -17.49
CA GLU A 72 -4.09 11.81 -17.51
C GLU A 72 -3.66 10.36 -17.29
N ASP A 73 -2.49 10.00 -17.81
CA ASP A 73 -1.86 8.68 -17.67
C ASP A 73 -1.14 8.46 -16.32
N THR A 74 -1.08 9.46 -15.45
CA THR A 74 -0.41 9.33 -14.14
C THR A 74 -1.28 8.53 -13.18
N PHE A 75 -0.71 7.48 -12.60
CA PHE A 75 -1.30 6.64 -11.58
C PHE A 75 -0.38 6.60 -10.36
N CYS A 76 -0.96 6.92 -9.20
CA CYS A 76 -0.27 6.93 -7.92
C CYS A 76 -0.93 5.90 -6.98
N ARG A 77 -0.11 5.17 -6.20
CA ARG A 77 -0.59 4.16 -5.24
C ARG A 77 -0.75 4.68 -3.81
N ASP A 78 -0.56 5.98 -3.56
CA ASP A 78 -0.63 6.57 -2.21
C ASP A 78 -1.89 6.17 -1.44
N ILE A 79 -3.06 6.19 -2.09
CA ILE A 79 -4.32 5.78 -1.44
C ILE A 79 -4.29 4.35 -0.90
N ALA A 80 -3.58 3.45 -1.58
CA ALA A 80 -3.41 2.08 -1.10
C ALA A 80 -2.42 2.02 0.06
N GLY A 81 -1.36 2.83 0.01
CA GLY A 81 -0.43 3.03 1.13
C GLY A 81 -1.16 3.48 2.39
N ASP A 82 -2.07 4.45 2.26
CA ASP A 82 -2.90 4.93 3.37
C ASP A 82 -3.75 3.79 3.98
N TRP A 83 -4.35 2.92 3.16
CA TRP A 83 -5.14 1.80 3.70
C TRP A 83 -4.31 0.79 4.49
N PHE A 84 -3.08 0.49 4.05
CA PHE A 84 -2.18 -0.40 4.79
C PHE A 84 -1.68 0.28 6.07
N PHE A 85 -1.42 1.59 6.02
CA PHE A 85 -1.07 2.39 7.19
C PHE A 85 -2.21 2.40 8.23
N ASP A 86 -3.42 2.76 7.83
CA ASP A 86 -4.61 2.79 8.70
C ASP A 86 -4.91 1.42 9.32
N TYR A 87 -4.70 0.34 8.56
CA TYR A 87 -4.80 -1.03 9.08
C TYR A 87 -3.76 -1.31 10.17
N SER A 88 -2.51 -0.88 9.94
CA SER A 88 -1.42 -1.09 10.89
C SER A 88 -1.62 -0.33 12.21
N GLU A 89 -2.25 0.85 12.16
CA GLU A 89 -2.61 1.67 13.33
C GLU A 89 -3.93 1.21 13.99
N GLY A 90 -4.64 0.25 13.39
CA GLY A 90 -5.90 -0.28 13.91
C GLY A 90 -7.12 0.61 13.64
N GLU A 91 -6.99 1.60 12.76
CA GLU A 91 -8.07 2.47 12.29
C GLU A 91 -8.93 1.81 11.21
N LEU A 92 -8.36 0.82 10.51
CA LEU A 92 -9.03 0.02 9.49
C LEU A 92 -9.06 -1.47 9.89
N SER A 93 -10.21 -2.14 9.75
CA SER A 93 -10.27 -3.60 9.93
C SER A 93 -9.64 -4.33 8.73
N LYS A 94 -9.23 -5.60 8.93
CA LYS A 94 -8.72 -6.44 7.82
C LYS A 94 -9.76 -6.63 6.71
N GLU A 95 -11.02 -6.82 7.07
CA GLU A 95 -12.12 -6.95 6.10
C GLU A 95 -12.32 -5.65 5.31
N GLN A 96 -12.16 -4.50 5.96
CA GLN A 96 -12.22 -3.19 5.30
C GLN A 96 -11.02 -3.01 4.35
N LEU A 97 -9.81 -3.37 4.76
CA LEU A 97 -8.62 -3.35 3.90
C LEU A 97 -8.83 -4.21 2.64
N ILE A 98 -9.25 -5.46 2.81
CA ILE A 98 -9.54 -6.37 1.69
C ILE A 98 -10.60 -5.76 0.76
N LYS A 99 -11.67 -5.19 1.33
CA LYS A 99 -12.73 -4.55 0.55
C LYS A 99 -12.19 -3.35 -0.24
N ASN A 100 -11.36 -2.50 0.37
CA ASN A 100 -10.77 -1.34 -0.29
C ASN A 100 -9.86 -1.77 -1.44
N VAL A 101 -8.97 -2.74 -1.20
CA VAL A 101 -8.06 -3.29 -2.19
C VAL A 101 -8.81 -3.94 -3.35
N VAL A 102 -9.83 -4.77 -3.10
CA VAL A 102 -10.59 -5.44 -4.16
C VAL A 102 -11.40 -4.45 -4.99
N ASN A 103 -11.96 -3.42 -4.37
CA ASN A 103 -12.81 -2.43 -5.03
C ASN A 103 -12.08 -1.11 -5.33
N TRP A 104 -10.74 -1.17 -5.46
CA TRP A 104 -9.90 0.02 -5.50
C TRP A 104 -10.30 1.04 -6.57
N LYS A 105 -10.84 0.59 -7.70
CA LYS A 105 -11.31 1.45 -8.79
C LYS A 105 -12.41 2.41 -8.35
N GLU A 106 -13.30 1.95 -7.48
CA GLU A 106 -14.40 2.77 -6.95
C GLU A 106 -13.86 3.88 -6.05
N PHE A 107 -12.87 3.57 -5.21
CA PHE A 107 -12.24 4.54 -4.32
C PHE A 107 -11.34 5.51 -5.07
N TYR A 108 -10.56 5.03 -6.04
CA TYR A 108 -9.64 5.84 -6.82
C TYR A 108 -10.36 6.91 -7.65
N ASN A 109 -11.51 6.57 -8.24
CA ASN A 109 -12.31 7.55 -8.99
C ASN A 109 -12.88 8.66 -8.09
N ASN A 110 -13.18 8.35 -6.83
CA ASN A 110 -13.60 9.35 -5.84
C ASN A 110 -12.44 10.17 -5.29
N TYR A 111 -11.21 9.65 -5.36
CA TYR A 111 -10.00 10.31 -4.91
C TYR A 111 -9.45 11.30 -5.94
N LYS A 112 -9.60 10.99 -7.23
CA LYS A 112 -9.24 11.89 -8.36
C LYS A 112 -10.32 12.91 -8.73
N GLY A 113 -11.56 12.74 -8.24
CA GLY A 113 -12.70 13.64 -8.50
C GLY A 113 -12.75 14.81 -7.55
#